data_AF-A0A1M5ZIU7-F1
#
_entry.id   AF-A0A1M5ZIU7-F1
#
_cell.length_a   1.000
_cell.length_b   1.000
_cell.length_c   1.000
_cell.angle_alpha   90.00
_cell.angle_beta   90.00
_cell.angle_gamma   90.00
#
_symmetry.space_group_name_H-M   'P 1'
#
loop_
_entity.id
_entity.type
_entity.pdbx_description
1 polymer ?
#
loop_
_entity_poly.entity_id
_entity_poly.type
_entity_poly.pdbx_seq_one_letter_code
_entity_poly.pdbx_strand_id
1 'polypeptide(L)' 'MATKQELINDIRRTYGNMLNVTQLAKLFNCDRRTVPNYVSGLPFFSMGKDKKYLAIDIGRRIYDRMEESP' A
#
# COMPACT_ATOMS: atom_id res chain seq x y z
N MET A 1 13.19 7.27 12.84
CA MET A 1 12.03 6.91 12.00
C MET A 1 12.55 6.65 10.61
N ALA A 2 12.06 5.60 9.94
CA ALA A 2 12.40 5.41 8.52
C ALA A 2 11.85 6.60 7.73
N THR A 3 12.64 7.15 6.81
CA THR A 3 12.15 8.24 5.96
C THR A 3 11.08 7.73 5.02
N LYS A 4 10.15 8.61 4.61
CA LYS A 4 9.09 8.30 3.63
C LYS A 4 9.61 7.62 2.37
N GLN A 5 10.80 8.02 1.90
CA GLN A 5 11.46 7.45 0.73
C GLN A 5 12.00 6.03 0.98
N GLU A 6 12.57 5.76 2.15
CA GLU A 6 13.05 4.42 2.51
C GLU A 6 11.91 3.41 2.56
N LEU A 7 10.76 3.79 3.14
CA LEU A 7 9.57 2.95 3.15
C LEU A 7 9.06 2.63 1.74
N ILE A 8 8.97 3.64 0.86
CA ILE A 8 8.52 3.44 -0.52
C ILE A 8 9.51 2.54 -1.27
N ASN A 9 10.82 2.72 -1.06
CA ASN A 9 11.84 1.89 -1.69
C ASN A 9 11.78 0.44 -1.20
N ASP A 10 11.51 0.22 0.08
CA ASP A 10 11.36 -1.12 0.66
C ASP A 10 10.14 -1.85 0.09
N ILE A 11 8.99 -1.16 0.01
CA ILE A 11 7.77 -1.70 -0.61
C ILE A 11 8.03 -2.04 -2.08
N ARG A 12 8.74 -1.17 -2.82
CA ARG A 12 9.10 -1.40 -4.22
C ARG A 12 10.03 -2.59 -4.40
N ARG A 13 11.03 -2.76 -3.53
CA ARG A 13 11.94 -3.91 -3.57
C ARG A 13 11.22 -5.22 -3.29
N THR A 14 10.25 -5.20 -2.37
CA THR A 14 9.55 -6.42 -1.93
C THR A 14 8.41 -6.83 -2.86
N TYR A 15 7.63 -5.87 -3.38
CA TYR A 15 6.40 -6.15 -4.12
C TYR A 15 6.36 -5.60 -5.55
N GLY A 16 7.34 -4.78 -5.93
CA GLY A 16 7.41 -4.09 -7.21
C GLY A 16 6.69 -2.73 -7.21
N ASN A 17 6.50 -2.15 -8.40
CA ASN A 17 5.93 -0.81 -8.56
C ASN A 17 4.41 -0.75 -8.28
N MET A 18 3.72 -1.88 -8.35
CA MET A 18 2.28 -1.98 -8.21
C MET A 18 1.90 -3.20 -7.38
N LEU A 19 0.98 -3.02 -6.42
CA LEU A 19 0.54 -4.05 -5.51
C LEU A 19 -0.91 -4.42 -5.77
N ASN A 20 -1.21 -5.72 -5.82
CA ASN A 20 -2.58 -6.22 -5.81
C ASN A 20 -3.11 -6.36 -4.37
N VAL A 21 -4.41 -6.65 -4.23
CA VAL A 21 -5.07 -6.81 -2.93
C VAL A 21 -4.41 -7.88 -2.05
N THR A 22 -3.86 -8.95 -2.64
CA THR A 22 -3.18 -10.01 -1.87
C THR A 22 -1.83 -9.55 -1.32
N GLN A 23 -1.05 -8.81 -2.11
CA GLN A 23 0.21 -8.23 -1.64
C GLN A 23 -0.03 -7.18 -0.56
N LEU A 24 -1.08 -6.37 -0.72
CA LEU A 24 -1.50 -5.39 0.28
C LEU A 24 -1.95 -6.05 1.60
N ALA A 25 -2.71 -7.14 1.54
CA ALA A 25 -3.10 -7.90 2.72
C ALA A 25 -1.87 -8.39 3.52
N LYS A 26 -0.83 -8.86 2.82
CA LYS A 26 0.44 -9.26 3.45
C LYS A 26 1.19 -8.07 4.03
N LEU A 27 1.25 -6.94 3.30
CA LEU A 27 1.93 -5.72 3.74
C LEU A 27 1.29 -5.14 5.01
N PHE A 28 -0.04 -5.10 5.07
CA PHE A 28 -0.78 -4.60 6.22
C PHE A 28 -0.98 -5.64 7.33
N ASN A 29 -0.51 -6.88 7.12
CA ASN A 29 -0.76 -8.02 7.98
C ASN A 29 -2.25 -8.16 8.37
N CYS A 30 -3.13 -8.09 7.38
CA CYS A 30 -4.58 -8.08 7.57
C CYS A 30 -5.31 -9.01 6.59
N ASP A 31 -6.59 -9.27 6.83
CA ASP A 31 -7.42 -10.04 5.91
C ASP A 31 -7.68 -9.28 4.59
N ARG A 32 -7.85 -10.00 3.48
CA ARG A 32 -8.12 -9.39 2.16
C ARG A 32 -9.40 -8.55 2.15
N ARG A 33 -10.39 -8.89 2.98
CA ARG A 33 -11.66 -8.16 3.08
C ARG A 33 -11.50 -6.79 3.73
N THR A 34 -10.46 -6.59 4.54
CA THR A 34 -10.22 -5.31 5.22
C THR A 34 -9.34 -4.39 4.38
N VAL A 35 -8.54 -4.92 3.44
CA VAL A 35 -7.68 -4.12 2.53
C VAL A 35 -8.40 -2.93 1.88
N PRO A 36 -9.64 -3.05 1.35
CA PRO A 36 -10.37 -1.91 0.78
C PRO A 36 -10.49 -0.72 1.73
N ASN A 37 -10.59 -0.95 3.05
CA ASN A 37 -10.66 0.12 4.05
C ASN A 37 -9.32 0.86 4.20
N TYR A 38 -8.19 0.16 3.99
CA TYR A 38 -6.85 0.75 4.06
C TYR A 38 -6.53 1.59 2.83
N VAL A 39 -6.97 1.13 1.66
CA VAL A 39 -6.69 1.77 0.37
C VAL A 39 -7.85 2.64 -0.14
N SER A 40 -8.90 2.82 0.66
CA SER A 40 -10.02 3.68 0.32
C SER A 40 -9.55 5.10 -0.01
N GLY A 41 -9.99 5.63 -1.15
CA GLY A 41 -9.58 6.94 -1.67
C GLY A 41 -8.24 6.97 -2.40
N LEU A 42 -7.50 5.85 -2.51
CA LEU A 42 -6.29 5.78 -3.33
C LEU A 42 -6.63 5.46 -4.79
N PRO A 43 -5.92 6.06 -5.75
CA PRO A 43 -6.06 5.70 -7.15
C PRO A 43 -5.62 4.24 -7.37
N PHE A 44 -6.34 3.54 -8.25
CA PHE A 44 -6.00 2.18 -8.66
C PHE A 44 -6.11 2.03 -10.16
N PHE A 45 -5.30 1.11 -10.69
CA PHE A 45 -5.40 0.65 -12.07
C PHE A 45 -6.18 -0.66 -12.10
N SER A 46 -7.23 -0.70 -12.93
CA SER A 46 -7.96 -1.93 -13.22
C SER A 46 -7.19 -2.74 -14.26
N MET A 47 -6.64 -3.88 -13.86
CA MET A 47 -6.07 -4.88 -14.77
C MET A 47 -7.02 -6.07 -14.85
N GLY A 48 -8.04 -5.97 -15.71
CA GLY A 48 -9.08 -6.98 -15.85
C GLY A 48 -9.91 -7.12 -14.57
N LYS A 49 -9.78 -8.27 -13.89
CA LYS A 49 -10.49 -8.55 -12.63
C LYS A 49 -9.77 -8.04 -11.39
N ASP A 50 -8.49 -7.68 -11.51
CA ASP A 50 -7.66 -7.25 -10.38
C ASP A 50 -7.50 -5.73 -10.33
N LYS A 51 -7.52 -5.20 -9.10
CA LYS A 51 -7.11 -3.83 -8.80
C LYS A 51 -5.65 -3.82 -8.39
N LYS A 52 -4.87 -2.93 -9.00
CA LYS A 52 -3.48 -2.67 -8.64
C LYS A 52 -3.29 -1.23 -8.16
N TYR A 53 -2.56 -1.08 -7.07
CA TYR A 53 -2.28 0.21 -6.43
C TYR A 53 -0.80 0.51 -6.56
N LEU A 54 -0.43 1.78 -6.77
CA LEU A 54 0.98 2.14 -6.88
C LEU A 54 1.67 2.02 -5.52
N ALA A 55 2.89 1.47 -5.52
CA ALA A 55 3.71 1.36 -4.31
C ALA A 55 3.97 2.72 -3.65
N ILE A 56 4.09 3.80 -4.44
CA ILE A 56 4.29 5.16 -3.92
C ILE A 56 3.08 5.66 -3.14
N ASP A 57 1.86 5.40 -3.62
CA ASP A 57 0.64 5.88 -2.96
C ASP A 57 0.35 5.08 -1.69
N ILE A 58 0.65 3.78 -1.71
CA ILE A 58 0.58 2.91 -0.54
C ILE A 58 1.60 3.34 0.51
N GLY A 59 2.85 3.57 0.11
CA GLY A 59 3.90 4.04 1.02
C GLY A 59 3.57 5.42 1.62
N ARG A 60 3.01 6.33 0.83
CA ARG A 60 2.48 7.62 1.33
C ARG A 60 1.41 7.39 2.40
N ARG A 61 0.39 6.58 2.11
CA ARG A 61 -0.70 6.29 3.06
C ARG A 61 -0.20 5.67 4.38
N ILE A 62 0.78 4.77 4.32
CA ILE A 62 1.35 4.16 5.53
C ILE A 62 2.09 5.21 6.35
N TYR A 63 2.91 6.03 5.69
CA TYR A 63 3.67 7.09 6.35
C TYR A 63 2.73 8.12 7.01
N ASP A 64 1.72 8.58 6.28
CA ASP A 64 0.79 9.59 6.79
C ASP A 64 0.04 9.05 8.04
N ARG A 65 -0.35 7.76 8.05
CA ARG A 65 -0.96 7.11 9.23
C ARG A 65 0.00 6.95 10.43
N MET A 66 1.30 6.82 10.18
CA MET A 66 2.31 6.78 11.24
C MET A 66 2.48 8.15 11.89
N GLU A 67 2.33 9.25 11.14
CA GLU A 67 2.36 10.61 11.69
C GLU A 67 1.05 11.01 12.38
N GLU A 68 -0.10 10.44 11.97
CA GLU A 68 -1.41 10.67 12.60
C GLU A 68 -1.62 9.91 13.93
N SER A 69 -0.70 9.00 14.30
CA SER A 69 -0.74 8.27 15.57
C SER A 69 0.20 8.94 16.59
N PRO A 70 -0.28 9.82 17.49
CA PRO A 70 0.51 10.42 18.56
C PRO A 70 0.92 9.42 19.66
#